data_AF-A0A7Y9ZHY1-F1
#
_entry.id   AF-A0A7Y9ZHY1-F1
#
_cell.length_a   1.000
_cell.length_b   1.000
_cell.length_c   1.000
_cell.angle_alpha   90.00
_cell.angle_beta   90.00
_cell.angle_gamma   90.00
#
_symmetry.space_group_name_H-M   'P 1'
#
loop_
_entity.id
_entity.type
_entity.pdbx_description
1 polymer ?
#
loop_
_entity_poly.entity_id
_entity_poly.type
_entity_poly.pdbx_seq_one_letter_code
_entity_poly.pdbx_strand_id
1 'polypeptide(L)'
;MALADELTALVAHAGRGVLDDATSFGAALDDYVSPEAASRGVLNLLVDAVRQGALARLLRDIAHGGDPARAVIASGDQLARDRAATDAGPSRWAVALLGYAVGAVDRHVLDAQAAPDTAAPPVSPPPPPLPRTPPTPATPPTAPRPTAAPAAGPPPVVPLAAPPAWAPPGAQAPARRRTGRVVGAVLLAVVVIAGGIVAAVVLTDDPPRARTVDDPTIAIVTSEGTATGGADRGSDGLLDDADPVAIATLLTTVATESFPGGGAPSVSAQSWSVAPDNLESGFPRELAVGERDDATSWTVRTEATNRTFTISVEHEPSDAGKFFDWSCDSFTSGDDFETECNELTTSDGRAAFEYWYRYPGADIASHNVAIPSDIDKGIPQVIVGERLDDPAARLTLAQFRSQVAMSANQLLEIAEDRRLQLPRPDPTPPLPSHAYCLQTTPRPRNCPDDIT
;
A
#
# COMPACT_ATOMS: atom_id res chain seq x y z
N MET A 1 -8.51 -28.97 -17.73
CA MET A 1 -7.97 -29.87 -16.67
C MET A 1 -8.97 -29.86 -15.52
N ALA A 2 -8.75 -30.52 -14.39
CA ALA A 2 -9.65 -30.30 -13.25
C ALA A 2 -9.39 -28.88 -12.70
N LEU A 3 -10.43 -28.11 -12.35
CA LEU A 3 -10.31 -26.74 -11.84
C LEU A 3 -9.31 -26.62 -10.67
N ALA A 4 -9.19 -27.66 -9.83
CA ALA A 4 -8.21 -27.71 -8.75
C ALA A 4 -6.75 -27.65 -9.25
N ASP A 5 -6.44 -28.30 -10.38
CA ASP A 5 -5.10 -28.30 -10.96
C ASP A 5 -4.81 -26.93 -11.60
N GLU A 6 -5.80 -26.32 -12.26
CA GLU A 6 -5.69 -24.98 -12.85
C GLU A 6 -5.49 -23.90 -11.78
N LEU A 7 -6.22 -23.98 -10.65
CA LEU A 7 -6.01 -23.08 -9.51
C LEU A 7 -4.64 -23.28 -8.85
N THR A 8 -4.18 -24.52 -8.72
CA THR A 8 -2.84 -24.79 -8.18
C THR A 8 -1.76 -24.22 -9.10
N ALA A 9 -1.92 -24.37 -10.41
CA ALA A 9 -1.02 -23.77 -11.40
C ALA A 9 -1.05 -22.23 -11.36
N LEU A 10 -2.24 -21.63 -11.24
CA LEU A 10 -2.41 -20.19 -11.06
C LEU A 10 -1.66 -19.71 -9.82
N VAL A 11 -1.85 -20.34 -8.66
CA VAL A 11 -1.18 -19.95 -7.41
C VAL A 11 0.34 -20.19 -7.49
N ALA A 12 0.79 -21.24 -8.16
CA ALA A 12 2.21 -21.48 -8.38
C ALA A 12 2.84 -20.42 -9.30
N HIS A 13 2.08 -19.91 -10.27
CA HIS A 13 2.54 -18.92 -11.23
C HIS A 13 2.48 -17.48 -10.68
N ALA A 14 1.32 -17.07 -10.16
CA ALA A 14 1.06 -15.73 -9.63
C ALA A 14 1.50 -15.55 -8.17
N GLY A 15 1.85 -16.64 -7.48
CA GLY A 15 2.16 -16.64 -6.06
C GLY A 15 0.92 -16.66 -5.17
N ARG A 16 1.12 -16.93 -3.87
CA ARG A 16 0.02 -16.99 -2.88
C ARG A 16 -0.66 -15.64 -2.66
N GLY A 17 0.04 -14.54 -2.88
CA GLY A 17 -0.45 -13.18 -2.68
C GLY A 17 -1.65 -12.82 -3.56
N VAL A 18 -1.83 -13.51 -4.70
CA VAL A 18 -3.02 -13.33 -5.54
C VAL A 18 -4.33 -13.62 -4.79
N LEU A 19 -4.29 -14.44 -3.73
CA LEU A 19 -5.44 -14.80 -2.92
C LEU A 19 -5.68 -13.86 -1.72
N ASP A 20 -4.87 -12.81 -1.57
CA ASP A 20 -5.04 -11.81 -0.51
C ASP A 20 -5.98 -10.67 -0.94
N ASP A 21 -6.16 -10.46 -2.25
CA ASP A 21 -7.10 -9.50 -2.82
C ASP A 21 -8.08 -10.16 -3.80
N ALA A 22 -9.37 -9.99 -3.54
CA ALA A 22 -10.42 -10.60 -4.35
C ALA A 22 -10.49 -10.03 -5.78
N THR A 23 -10.12 -8.77 -5.95
CA THR A 23 -10.16 -8.11 -7.27
C THR A 23 -9.08 -8.69 -8.17
N SER A 24 -7.84 -8.74 -7.66
CA SER A 24 -6.69 -9.36 -8.31
C SER A 24 -6.91 -10.84 -8.58
N PHE A 25 -7.48 -11.57 -7.62
CA PHE A 25 -7.85 -12.97 -7.82
C PHE A 25 -8.89 -13.14 -8.93
N GLY A 26 -9.92 -12.30 -8.98
CA GLY A 26 -10.94 -12.33 -10.02
C GLY A 26 -10.36 -12.12 -11.42
N ALA A 27 -9.48 -11.12 -11.58
CA ALA A 27 -8.79 -10.86 -12.84
C ALA A 27 -7.91 -12.06 -13.25
N ALA A 28 -7.12 -12.61 -12.30
CA ALA A 28 -6.29 -13.77 -12.57
C ALA A 28 -7.11 -15.00 -12.98
N LEU A 29 -8.31 -15.21 -12.40
CA LEU A 29 -9.19 -16.30 -12.81
C LEU A 29 -9.67 -16.14 -14.26
N ASP A 30 -10.02 -14.92 -14.67
CA ASP A 30 -10.49 -14.65 -16.03
C ASP A 30 -9.39 -14.86 -17.08
N ASP A 31 -8.13 -14.62 -16.72
CA ASP A 31 -6.98 -14.82 -17.60
C ASP A 31 -6.47 -16.28 -17.65
N TYR A 32 -6.50 -17.00 -16.52
CA TYR A 32 -5.89 -18.33 -16.40
C TYR A 32 -6.88 -19.48 -16.53
N VAL A 33 -8.11 -19.32 -16.05
CA VAL A 33 -9.08 -20.42 -16.00
C VAL A 33 -9.92 -20.39 -17.26
N SER A 34 -9.87 -21.50 -18.01
CA SER A 34 -10.69 -21.60 -19.23
C SER A 34 -12.17 -21.43 -18.88
N PRO A 35 -12.97 -20.72 -19.70
CA PRO A 35 -14.41 -20.58 -19.49
C PRO A 35 -15.16 -21.93 -19.51
N GLU A 36 -14.51 -23.01 -19.97
CA GLU A 36 -15.04 -24.37 -19.94
C GLU A 36 -14.73 -25.12 -18.64
N ALA A 37 -13.72 -24.70 -17.88
CA ALA A 37 -13.26 -25.37 -16.67
C ALA A 37 -14.19 -25.13 -15.46
N ALA A 38 -14.86 -23.97 -15.42
CA ALA A 38 -15.81 -23.62 -14.38
C ALA A 38 -16.89 -22.66 -14.90
N SER A 39 -18.10 -22.80 -14.36
CA SER A 39 -19.14 -21.79 -14.62
C SER A 39 -18.79 -20.46 -13.94
N ARG A 40 -19.28 -19.34 -14.49
CA ARG A 40 -19.14 -18.01 -13.85
C ARG A 40 -19.63 -17.97 -12.40
N GLY A 41 -20.67 -18.73 -12.07
CA GLY A 41 -21.17 -18.82 -10.70
C GLY A 41 -20.15 -19.45 -9.74
N VAL A 42 -19.40 -20.45 -10.21
CA VAL A 42 -18.32 -21.08 -9.45
C VAL A 42 -17.13 -20.14 -9.29
N LEU A 43 -16.72 -19.43 -10.36
CA LEU A 43 -15.64 -18.45 -10.27
C LEU A 43 -15.99 -17.32 -9.29
N ASN A 44 -17.20 -16.77 -9.37
CA ASN A 44 -17.68 -15.75 -8.43
C ASN A 44 -17.70 -16.25 -6.98
N LEU A 45 -18.05 -17.52 -6.77
CA LEU A 45 -18.01 -18.12 -5.43
C LEU A 45 -16.59 -18.15 -4.85
N LEU A 46 -15.58 -18.45 -5.67
CA LEU A 46 -14.18 -18.45 -5.25
C LEU A 46 -13.69 -17.03 -4.95
N VAL A 47 -14.02 -16.06 -5.80
CA VAL A 47 -13.69 -14.63 -5.58
C VAL A 47 -14.30 -14.12 -4.29
N ASP A 48 -15.58 -14.42 -4.04
CA ASP A 48 -16.25 -14.01 -2.81
C ASP A 48 -15.68 -14.71 -1.57
N ALA A 49 -15.21 -15.95 -1.69
CA ALA A 49 -14.54 -16.65 -0.59
C ALA A 49 -13.25 -15.92 -0.17
N VAL A 50 -12.48 -15.42 -1.14
CA VAL A 50 -11.31 -14.55 -0.90
C VAL A 50 -11.75 -13.21 -0.31
N ARG A 51 -12.73 -12.54 -0.92
CA ARG A 51 -13.26 -11.23 -0.48
C ARG A 51 -13.70 -11.25 0.98
N GLN A 52 -14.32 -12.33 1.42
CA GLN A 52 -14.82 -12.46 2.79
C GLN A 52 -13.76 -13.02 3.76
N GLY A 53 -12.52 -13.22 3.31
CA GLY A 53 -11.42 -13.70 4.13
C GLY A 53 -11.57 -15.15 4.60
N ALA A 54 -12.32 -15.98 3.86
CA ALA A 54 -12.57 -17.36 4.26
C ALA A 54 -11.28 -18.21 4.24
N LEU A 55 -10.40 -17.99 3.25
CA LEU A 55 -9.09 -18.64 3.19
C LEU A 55 -8.18 -18.19 4.35
N ALA A 56 -8.13 -16.90 4.65
CA ALA A 56 -7.32 -16.37 5.76
C ALA A 56 -7.74 -16.97 7.11
N ARG A 57 -9.04 -17.17 7.34
CA ARG A 57 -9.56 -17.86 8.53
C ARG A 57 -9.15 -19.33 8.57
N LEU A 58 -9.31 -20.06 7.46
CA LEU A 58 -8.87 -21.46 7.33
C LEU A 58 -7.38 -21.61 7.68
N LEU A 59 -6.53 -20.80 7.07
CA LEU A 59 -5.08 -20.84 7.30
C LEU A 59 -4.71 -20.52 8.74
N ARG A 60 -5.39 -19.55 9.36
CA ARG A 60 -5.20 -19.22 10.77
C ARG A 60 -5.55 -20.40 11.67
N ASP A 61 -6.67 -21.07 11.45
CA ASP A 61 -7.09 -22.21 12.29
C ASP A 61 -6.09 -23.38 12.19
N ILE A 62 -5.62 -23.69 10.98
CA ILE A 62 -4.60 -24.72 10.75
C ILE A 62 -3.28 -24.35 11.42
N ALA A 63 -2.87 -23.08 11.34
CA ALA A 63 -1.63 -22.60 11.98
C ALA A 63 -1.67 -22.73 13.51
N HIS A 64 -2.85 -22.70 14.14
CA HIS A 64 -3.04 -22.94 15.58
C HIS A 64 -3.17 -24.44 15.93
N GLY A 65 -2.85 -25.34 14.99
CA GLY A 65 -2.93 -26.79 15.19
C GLY A 65 -4.34 -27.37 15.01
N GLY A 66 -5.25 -26.62 14.37
CA GLY A 66 -6.57 -27.12 14.01
C GLY A 66 -6.51 -28.23 12.95
N ASP A 67 -7.42 -29.19 13.03
CA ASP A 67 -7.61 -30.22 11.99
C ASP A 67 -8.14 -29.57 10.69
N PRO A 68 -7.43 -29.70 9.54
CA PRO A 68 -7.82 -29.05 8.28
C PRO A 68 -9.27 -29.35 7.84
N ALA A 69 -9.75 -30.58 8.05
CA ALA A 69 -11.12 -30.95 7.67
C ALA A 69 -12.16 -30.18 8.49
N ARG A 70 -11.93 -30.01 9.80
CA ARG A 70 -12.79 -29.21 10.68
C ARG A 70 -12.70 -27.72 10.38
N ALA A 71 -11.51 -27.22 10.08
CA ALA A 71 -11.28 -25.81 9.74
C ALA A 71 -11.99 -25.42 8.43
N VAL A 72 -11.98 -26.31 7.41
CA VAL A 72 -12.76 -26.14 6.17
C VAL A 72 -14.25 -26.02 6.47
N ILE A 73 -14.80 -26.91 7.30
CA ILE A 73 -16.23 -26.88 7.67
C ILE A 73 -16.55 -25.56 8.38
N ALA A 74 -15.76 -25.16 9.37
CA ALA A 74 -16.00 -23.94 10.15
C ALA A 74 -15.93 -22.68 9.29
N SER A 75 -14.89 -22.55 8.46
CA SER A 75 -14.68 -21.40 7.57
C SER A 75 -15.71 -21.35 6.43
N GLY A 76 -16.07 -22.52 5.88
CA GLY A 76 -17.11 -22.65 4.86
C GLY A 76 -18.51 -22.33 5.39
N ASP A 77 -18.83 -22.75 6.62
CA ASP A 77 -20.11 -22.40 7.27
C ASP A 77 -20.23 -20.91 7.55
N GLN A 78 -19.11 -20.26 7.93
CA GLN A 78 -19.09 -18.81 8.09
C GLN A 78 -19.29 -18.10 6.75
N LEU A 79 -18.59 -18.52 5.69
CA LEU A 79 -18.78 -17.98 4.33
C LEU A 79 -20.23 -18.13 3.85
N ALA A 80 -20.86 -19.28 4.11
CA ALA A 80 -22.26 -19.50 3.76
C ALA A 80 -23.20 -18.50 4.46
N ARG A 81 -22.97 -18.23 5.75
CA ARG A 81 -23.73 -17.22 6.52
C ARG A 81 -23.51 -15.81 6.00
N ASP A 82 -22.26 -15.43 5.76
CA ASP A 82 -21.87 -14.11 5.26
C ASP A 82 -22.47 -13.83 3.86
N ARG A 83 -22.69 -14.88 3.06
CA ARG A 83 -23.40 -14.82 1.77
C ARG A 83 -24.92 -14.97 1.85
N ALA A 84 -25.49 -15.18 3.04
CA ALA A 84 -26.90 -15.55 3.24
C ALA A 84 -27.34 -16.77 2.40
N ALA A 85 -26.45 -17.75 2.20
CA ALA A 85 -26.74 -18.98 1.48
C ALA A 85 -27.48 -19.99 2.38
N THR A 86 -28.47 -20.69 1.82
CA THR A 86 -29.23 -21.73 2.52
C THR A 86 -28.50 -23.06 2.61
N ASP A 87 -27.55 -23.31 1.70
CA ASP A 87 -26.69 -24.49 1.68
C ASP A 87 -25.22 -24.10 1.86
N ALA A 88 -24.57 -24.73 2.82
CA ALA A 88 -23.15 -24.51 3.13
C ALA A 88 -22.20 -25.35 2.25
N GLY A 89 -22.71 -26.39 1.57
CA GLY A 89 -21.91 -27.30 0.74
C GLY A 89 -20.99 -26.57 -0.25
N PRO A 90 -21.53 -25.70 -1.13
CA PRO A 90 -20.72 -24.94 -2.09
C PRO A 90 -19.64 -24.07 -1.42
N SER A 91 -19.97 -23.45 -0.28
CA SER A 91 -19.03 -22.58 0.44
C SER A 91 -17.90 -23.38 1.08
N ARG A 92 -18.19 -24.56 1.65
CA ARG A 92 -17.18 -25.48 2.17
C ARG A 92 -16.27 -26.03 1.08
N TRP A 93 -16.84 -26.40 -0.07
CA TRP A 93 -16.07 -26.83 -1.24
C TRP A 93 -15.13 -25.71 -1.75
N ALA A 94 -15.63 -24.47 -1.87
CA ALA A 94 -14.81 -23.34 -2.31
C ALA A 94 -13.62 -23.09 -1.37
N VAL A 95 -13.85 -23.12 -0.06
CA VAL A 95 -12.79 -22.97 0.96
C VAL A 95 -11.79 -24.13 0.89
N ALA A 96 -12.26 -25.38 0.74
CA ALA A 96 -11.38 -26.53 0.58
C ALA A 96 -10.52 -26.45 -0.69
N LEU A 97 -11.11 -25.96 -1.79
CA LEU A 97 -10.44 -25.83 -3.08
C LEU A 97 -9.32 -24.78 -3.03
N LEU A 98 -9.59 -23.63 -2.42
CA LEU A 98 -8.58 -22.60 -2.18
C LEU A 98 -7.49 -23.09 -1.21
N GLY A 99 -7.87 -23.80 -0.15
CA GLY A 99 -6.93 -24.43 0.78
C GLY A 99 -6.03 -25.48 0.12
N TYR A 100 -6.57 -26.25 -0.82
CA TYR A 100 -5.83 -27.22 -1.62
C TYR A 100 -4.86 -26.52 -2.57
N ALA A 101 -5.30 -25.47 -3.26
CA ALA A 101 -4.46 -24.72 -4.20
C ALA A 101 -3.21 -24.10 -3.54
N VAL A 102 -3.29 -23.73 -2.25
CA VAL A 102 -2.13 -23.23 -1.48
C VAL A 102 -1.37 -24.31 -0.70
N GLY A 103 -1.74 -25.59 -0.85
CA GLY A 103 -1.11 -26.73 -0.17
C GLY A 103 -1.40 -26.84 1.34
N ALA A 104 -2.41 -26.13 1.85
CA ALA A 104 -2.81 -26.19 3.26
C ALA A 104 -3.83 -27.29 3.57
N VAL A 105 -4.52 -27.79 2.54
CA VAL A 105 -5.55 -28.84 2.64
C VAL A 105 -5.19 -29.96 1.69
N ASP A 106 -5.21 -31.21 2.18
CA ASP A 106 -4.95 -32.37 1.36
C ASP A 106 -6.10 -32.67 0.38
N ARG A 107 -5.77 -33.35 -0.73
CA ARG A 107 -6.74 -33.72 -1.77
C ARG A 107 -7.95 -34.48 -1.23
N HIS A 108 -7.74 -35.38 -0.27
CA HIS A 108 -8.81 -36.18 0.31
C HIS A 108 -9.85 -35.34 1.08
N VAL A 109 -9.44 -34.20 1.65
CA VAL A 109 -10.35 -33.28 2.35
C VAL A 109 -11.18 -32.47 1.34
N LEU A 110 -10.57 -32.07 0.22
CA LEU A 110 -11.27 -31.44 -0.91
C LEU A 110 -12.28 -32.41 -1.53
N ASP A 111 -11.87 -33.65 -1.83
CA ASP A 111 -12.73 -34.66 -2.46
C ASP A 111 -13.91 -35.07 -1.55
N ALA A 112 -13.81 -34.85 -0.23
CA ALA A 112 -14.90 -35.05 0.72
C ALA A 112 -15.96 -33.94 0.68
N GLN A 113 -15.70 -32.80 0.03
CA GLN A 113 -16.68 -31.72 -0.16
C GLN A 113 -17.43 -31.92 -1.48
N ALA A 114 -18.75 -31.80 -1.44
CA ALA A 114 -19.56 -31.83 -2.65
C ALA A 114 -19.30 -30.58 -3.50
N ALA A 115 -18.78 -30.77 -4.71
CA ALA A 115 -18.68 -29.69 -5.69
C ALA A 115 -20.07 -29.13 -6.00
N PRO A 116 -20.22 -27.80 -6.19
CA PRO A 116 -21.49 -27.22 -6.61
C PRO A 116 -21.91 -27.85 -7.94
N ASP A 117 -23.19 -28.28 -8.01
CA ASP A 117 -23.76 -28.76 -9.25
C ASP A 117 -23.56 -27.68 -10.32
N THR A 118 -22.82 -28.04 -11.37
CA THR A 118 -22.74 -27.20 -12.56
C THR A 118 -24.09 -27.33 -13.23
N ALA A 119 -25.06 -26.52 -12.79
CA ALA A 119 -26.40 -26.54 -13.31
C ALA A 119 -26.29 -26.49 -14.84
N ALA A 120 -26.79 -27.55 -15.49
CA ALA A 120 -26.82 -27.60 -16.95
C ALA A 120 -27.41 -26.28 -17.44
N PRO A 121 -26.83 -25.64 -18.49
CA PRO A 121 -27.30 -24.37 -18.99
C PRO A 121 -28.82 -24.45 -19.13
N PRO A 122 -29.58 -23.44 -18.65
CA PRO A 122 -31.04 -23.49 -18.67
C PRO A 122 -31.46 -23.88 -20.09
N VAL A 123 -32.07 -25.06 -20.22
CA VAL A 123 -32.54 -25.56 -21.51
C VAL A 123 -33.43 -24.45 -22.05
N SER A 124 -33.02 -23.86 -23.18
CA SER A 124 -33.72 -22.73 -23.78
C SER A 124 -35.21 -23.00 -23.72
N PRO A 125 -36.02 -22.09 -23.14
CA PRO A 125 -37.45 -22.30 -23.10
C PRO A 125 -37.92 -22.60 -24.51
N PRO A 126 -38.85 -23.57 -24.70
CA PRO A 126 -39.35 -23.90 -26.02
C PRO A 126 -39.77 -22.61 -26.74
N PRO A 127 -39.48 -22.46 -28.04
CA PRO A 127 -39.72 -21.23 -28.76
C PRO A 127 -41.15 -20.75 -28.50
N PRO A 128 -41.36 -19.47 -28.17
CA PRO A 128 -42.69 -18.95 -27.94
C PRO A 128 -43.57 -19.29 -29.15
N PRO A 129 -44.81 -19.76 -28.95
CA PRO A 129 -45.71 -20.04 -30.05
C PRO A 129 -45.83 -18.79 -30.91
N LEU A 130 -45.68 -18.97 -32.24
CA LEU A 130 -45.76 -17.90 -33.23
C LEU A 130 -46.97 -16.99 -32.92
N PRO A 131 -46.80 -15.66 -32.94
CA PRO A 131 -47.91 -14.74 -32.68
C PRO A 131 -49.03 -15.02 -33.67
N ARG A 132 -50.19 -15.44 -33.16
CA ARG A 132 -51.43 -15.46 -33.95
C ARG A 132 -51.69 -14.03 -34.39
N THR A 133 -51.93 -13.86 -35.69
CA THR A 133 -52.32 -12.61 -36.31
C THR A 133 -53.46 -11.94 -35.53
N PRO A 134 -53.33 -10.65 -35.16
CA PRO A 134 -54.37 -9.95 -34.42
C PRO A 134 -55.58 -9.72 -35.33
N PRO A 135 -56.83 -9.94 -34.86
CA PRO A 135 -58.02 -9.46 -35.54
C PRO A 135 -58.07 -7.93 -35.50
N THR A 136 -58.53 -7.37 -36.61
CA THR A 136 -58.72 -5.94 -36.88
C THR A 136 -59.43 -5.22 -35.72
N PRO A 137 -58.89 -4.10 -35.17
CA PRO A 137 -59.55 -3.38 -34.09
C PRO A 137 -60.78 -2.62 -34.60
N ALA A 138 -61.92 -2.84 -33.95
CA ALA A 138 -63.06 -1.93 -34.00
C ALA A 138 -62.77 -0.66 -33.19
N THR A 139 -63.25 0.48 -33.68
CA THR A 139 -63.13 1.82 -33.10
C THR A 139 -63.71 1.91 -31.68
N PRO A 140 -62.98 2.48 -30.70
CA PRO A 140 -63.54 2.75 -29.37
C PRO A 140 -64.28 4.10 -29.31
N PRO A 141 -65.38 4.20 -28.52
CA PRO A 141 -66.07 5.46 -28.27
C PRO A 141 -65.28 6.39 -27.33
N THR A 142 -65.34 7.68 -27.64
CA THR A 142 -64.75 8.82 -26.93
C THR A 142 -65.17 8.85 -25.45
N ALA A 143 -64.20 8.76 -24.54
CA ALA A 143 -64.40 8.99 -23.10
C ALA A 143 -64.17 10.47 -22.73
N PRO A 144 -64.85 11.02 -21.71
CA PRO A 144 -64.71 12.41 -21.30
C PRO A 144 -63.42 12.69 -20.52
N ARG A 145 -62.87 13.87 -20.80
CA ARG A 145 -61.64 14.46 -20.26
C ARG A 145 -61.76 14.76 -18.75
N PRO A 146 -60.81 14.31 -17.88
CA PRO A 146 -60.78 14.74 -16.48
C PRO A 146 -60.28 16.18 -16.34
N THR A 147 -60.95 16.92 -15.48
CA THR A 147 -60.65 18.30 -15.07
C THR A 147 -59.35 18.36 -14.27
N ALA A 148 -58.47 19.30 -14.61
CA ALA A 148 -57.19 19.53 -13.93
C ALA A 148 -57.40 19.95 -12.46
N ALA A 149 -56.65 19.33 -11.56
CA ALA A 149 -56.54 19.75 -10.16
C ALA A 149 -55.57 20.94 -10.03
N PRO A 150 -55.80 21.88 -9.08
CA PRO A 150 -54.96 23.05 -8.90
C PRO A 150 -53.63 22.70 -8.19
N ALA A 151 -52.57 23.39 -8.61
CA ALA A 151 -51.22 23.26 -8.10
C ALA A 151 -51.14 23.59 -6.59
N ALA A 152 -50.59 22.67 -5.81
CA ALA A 152 -50.21 22.90 -4.43
C ALA A 152 -49.02 23.88 -4.40
N GLY A 153 -49.15 24.95 -3.61
CA GLY A 153 -48.11 25.96 -3.43
C GLY A 153 -46.85 25.44 -2.73
N PRO A 154 -45.75 26.19 -2.80
CA PRO A 154 -44.50 25.83 -2.16
C PRO A 154 -44.63 25.82 -0.62
N PRO A 155 -43.92 24.91 0.07
CA PRO A 155 -43.95 24.86 1.53
C PRO A 155 -43.33 26.13 2.16
N PRO A 156 -43.80 26.54 3.35
CA PRO A 156 -43.22 27.67 4.06
C PRO A 156 -41.77 27.36 4.47
N VAL A 157 -40.86 28.23 4.07
CA VAL A 157 -39.46 28.24 4.53
C VAL A 157 -39.45 28.55 6.03
N VAL A 158 -39.05 27.56 6.83
CA VAL A 158 -38.80 27.74 8.26
C VAL A 158 -37.46 28.48 8.39
N PRO A 159 -37.38 29.63 9.08
CA PRO A 159 -36.10 30.29 9.32
C PRO A 159 -35.22 29.41 10.19
N LEU A 160 -34.11 28.92 9.62
CA LEU A 160 -33.06 28.24 10.35
C LEU A 160 -32.47 29.23 11.36
N ALA A 161 -32.58 28.93 12.65
CA ALA A 161 -31.95 29.71 13.70
C ALA A 161 -30.43 29.76 13.46
N ALA A 162 -29.86 30.96 13.48
CA ALA A 162 -28.43 31.16 13.35
C ALA A 162 -27.68 30.36 14.44
N PRO A 163 -26.61 29.63 14.11
CA PRO A 163 -25.77 28.99 15.12
C PRO A 163 -25.19 30.07 16.05
N PRO A 164 -25.02 29.78 17.34
CA PRO A 164 -24.42 30.71 18.28
C PRO A 164 -23.02 31.09 17.80
N ALA A 165 -22.76 32.40 17.69
CA ALA A 165 -21.45 32.94 17.41
C ALA A 165 -20.48 32.49 18.52
N TRP A 166 -19.59 31.55 18.19
CA TRP A 166 -18.53 31.13 19.06
C TRP A 166 -17.45 32.22 19.03
N ALA A 167 -17.53 33.13 19.99
CA ALA A 167 -16.45 34.07 20.25
C ALA A 167 -15.28 33.30 20.88
N PRO A 168 -14.06 33.38 20.34
CA PRO A 168 -12.90 32.76 20.96
C PRO A 168 -12.67 33.39 22.35
N PRO A 169 -12.36 32.58 23.39
CA PRO A 169 -11.92 33.12 24.67
C PRO A 169 -10.68 33.99 24.44
N GLY A 170 -10.72 35.24 24.91
CA GLY A 170 -9.62 36.19 24.74
C GLY A 170 -8.30 35.60 25.22
N ALA A 171 -7.31 35.60 24.33
CA ALA A 171 -5.93 35.31 24.68
C ALA A 171 -5.44 36.31 25.74
N GLN A 172 -5.34 35.84 26.98
CA GLN A 172 -4.62 36.58 28.02
C GLN A 172 -3.13 36.51 27.69
N ALA A 173 -2.54 37.69 27.46
CA ALA A 173 -1.11 37.84 27.24
C ALA A 173 -0.31 37.22 28.40
N PRO A 174 0.71 36.38 28.15
CA PRO A 174 1.51 35.81 29.22
C PRO A 174 2.32 36.91 29.94
N ALA A 175 2.14 36.98 31.26
CA ALA A 175 2.87 37.88 32.12
C ALA A 175 4.37 37.53 32.14
N ARG A 176 5.21 38.49 31.74
CA ARG A 176 6.67 38.43 31.89
C ARG A 176 7.05 38.14 33.35
N ARG A 177 7.53 36.94 33.65
CA ARG A 177 8.28 36.67 34.89
C ARG A 177 9.78 36.59 34.59
N ARG A 178 10.50 37.58 35.13
CA ARG A 178 11.95 37.55 35.30
C ARG A 178 12.30 36.52 36.35
N THR A 179 13.08 35.51 36.00
CA THR A 179 13.75 34.66 37.00
C THR A 179 15.14 34.29 36.50
N GLY A 180 16.12 35.09 36.92
CA GLY A 180 17.53 34.76 36.79
C GLY A 180 17.98 33.81 37.90
N ARG A 181 19.16 33.22 37.67
CA ARG A 181 20.02 32.46 38.61
C ARG A 181 19.63 31.01 38.91
N VAL A 182 19.72 30.13 37.90
CA VAL A 182 20.09 28.71 38.10
C VAL A 182 20.96 28.22 36.92
N VAL A 183 22.19 28.76 36.80
CA VAL A 183 23.19 28.29 35.80
C VAL A 183 24.44 27.69 36.47
N GLY A 184 24.53 27.74 37.80
CA GLY A 184 25.73 27.28 38.52
C GLY A 184 25.82 25.78 38.82
N ALA A 185 24.72 25.03 38.77
CA ALA A 185 24.69 23.65 39.28
C ALA A 185 24.86 22.56 38.20
N VAL A 186 24.54 22.84 36.94
CA VAL A 186 24.55 21.83 35.86
C VAL A 186 25.95 21.61 35.28
N LEU A 187 26.79 22.65 35.26
CA LEU A 187 28.16 22.56 34.77
C LEU A 187 29.08 21.69 35.65
N LEU A 188 28.82 21.60 36.95
CA LEU A 188 29.62 20.77 37.86
C LEU A 188 29.32 19.27 37.69
N ALA A 189 28.07 18.91 37.36
CA ALA A 189 27.67 17.52 37.15
C ALA A 189 28.25 16.92 35.87
N VAL A 190 28.36 17.72 34.80
CA VAL A 190 28.92 17.28 33.50
C VAL A 190 30.42 17.00 33.60
N VAL A 191 31.17 17.78 34.39
CA VAL A 191 32.62 17.57 34.58
C VAL A 191 32.92 16.30 35.38
N VAL A 192 32.09 15.94 36.35
CA VAL A 192 32.27 14.69 37.14
C VAL A 192 31.95 13.46 36.30
N ILE A 193 30.95 13.52 35.42
CA ILE A 193 30.58 12.39 34.55
C ILE A 193 31.62 12.22 33.43
N ALA A 194 32.10 13.30 32.82
CA ALA A 194 33.16 13.22 31.81
C ALA A 194 34.50 12.75 32.39
N GLY A 195 34.84 13.14 33.62
CA GLY A 195 36.06 12.67 34.30
C GLY A 195 36.03 11.20 34.71
N GLY A 196 34.85 10.65 35.03
CA GLY A 196 34.70 9.25 35.44
C GLY A 196 34.85 8.24 34.30
N ILE A 197 34.50 8.62 33.07
CA ILE A 197 34.55 7.72 31.90
C ILE A 197 35.99 7.53 31.41
N VAL A 198 36.85 8.54 31.51
CA VAL A 198 38.25 8.45 31.06
C VAL A 198 39.09 7.55 31.98
N ALA A 199 38.74 7.42 33.25
CA ALA A 199 39.47 6.55 34.19
C ALA A 199 39.18 5.04 33.99
N ALA A 200 38.05 4.68 33.38
CA ALA A 200 37.67 3.27 33.17
C ALA A 200 38.30 2.64 31.93
N VAL A 201 38.63 3.43 30.90
CA VAL A 201 39.13 2.92 29.60
C VAL A 201 40.64 2.63 29.63
N VAL A 202 41.39 3.17 30.59
CA VAL A 202 42.86 2.95 30.70
C VAL A 202 43.20 1.67 31.49
N LEU A 203 42.22 0.92 32.01
CA LEU A 203 42.46 -0.25 32.87
C LEU A 203 42.10 -1.62 32.27
N THR A 204 41.70 -1.70 31.00
CA THR A 204 41.45 -3.00 30.33
C THR A 204 42.35 -3.14 29.10
N ASP A 205 43.58 -3.60 29.35
CA ASP A 205 44.58 -3.95 28.35
C ASP A 205 44.62 -5.49 28.21
N ASP A 206 43.95 -6.03 27.18
CA ASP A 206 44.06 -7.45 26.80
C ASP A 206 44.16 -7.55 25.25
N PRO A 207 45.30 -7.99 24.68
CA PRO A 207 45.47 -8.09 23.24
C PRO A 207 44.86 -9.37 22.65
N PRO A 208 44.40 -9.36 21.38
CA PRO A 208 43.68 -10.48 20.79
C PRO A 208 44.62 -11.64 20.41
N ARG A 209 44.27 -12.86 20.84
CA ARG A 209 44.88 -14.10 20.36
C ARG A 209 44.18 -14.58 19.10
N ALA A 210 44.96 -14.76 18.03
CA ALA A 210 44.57 -15.46 16.83
C ALA A 210 44.18 -16.92 17.12
N ARG A 211 43.04 -17.37 16.59
CA ARG A 211 42.69 -18.79 16.50
C ARG A 211 42.58 -19.19 15.04
N THR A 212 43.38 -20.19 14.69
CA THR A 212 43.41 -20.92 13.44
C THR A 212 42.17 -21.81 13.27
N VAL A 213 41.83 -21.97 12.00
CA VAL A 213 40.82 -22.84 11.39
C VAL A 213 41.03 -24.31 11.78
N ASP A 214 39.93 -25.03 12.03
CA ASP A 214 39.76 -26.44 11.64
C ASP A 214 38.27 -26.69 11.32
N ASP A 215 38.05 -27.21 10.12
CA ASP A 215 36.79 -27.62 9.48
C ASP A 215 36.34 -29.00 9.99
N PRO A 216 35.02 -29.28 10.00
CA PRO A 216 34.59 -30.52 9.35
C PRO A 216 33.34 -30.36 8.49
N THR A 217 33.54 -30.38 7.17
CA THR A 217 32.90 -31.27 6.19
C THR A 217 31.45 -31.68 6.49
N ILE A 218 30.48 -30.96 5.90
CA ILE A 218 29.11 -31.45 5.68
C ILE A 218 28.93 -31.74 4.19
N ALA A 219 28.55 -32.98 3.90
CA ALA A 219 28.34 -33.50 2.56
C ALA A 219 27.17 -32.79 1.85
N ILE A 220 27.46 -32.16 0.71
CA ILE A 220 26.47 -31.67 -0.24
C ILE A 220 26.17 -32.81 -1.21
N VAL A 221 24.89 -33.18 -1.28
CA VAL A 221 24.35 -34.08 -2.29
C VAL A 221 24.40 -33.37 -3.65
N THR A 222 25.32 -33.78 -4.51
CA THR A 222 25.34 -33.41 -5.92
C THR A 222 24.21 -34.14 -6.67
N SER A 223 23.17 -33.41 -7.04
CA SER A 223 22.29 -33.81 -8.14
C SER A 223 22.82 -33.17 -9.43
N GLU A 224 23.58 -33.95 -10.20
CA GLU A 224 23.84 -33.66 -11.60
C GLU A 224 22.52 -33.83 -12.39
N GLY A 225 21.84 -32.71 -12.60
CA GLY A 225 20.74 -32.58 -13.56
C GLY A 225 21.17 -31.65 -14.67
N THR A 226 21.35 -32.22 -15.86
CA THR A 226 21.75 -31.58 -17.11
C THR A 226 21.00 -30.27 -17.37
N ALA A 227 21.73 -29.16 -17.38
CA ALA A 227 21.24 -27.86 -17.82
C ALA A 227 21.09 -27.83 -19.35
N THR A 228 19.85 -27.85 -19.82
CA THR A 228 19.50 -27.36 -21.17
C THR A 228 18.84 -26.00 -21.05
N GLY A 229 19.61 -24.96 -21.35
CA GLY A 229 19.15 -23.67 -21.89
C GLY A 229 18.06 -22.93 -21.11
N GLY A 230 18.42 -22.27 -20.01
CA GLY A 230 17.64 -21.16 -19.44
C GLY A 230 18.32 -19.85 -19.82
N ALA A 231 17.65 -19.05 -20.64
CA ALA A 231 18.15 -17.78 -21.12
C ALA A 231 18.47 -16.83 -19.97
N ASP A 232 19.67 -16.26 -20.04
CA ASP A 232 20.08 -15.03 -19.38
C ASP A 232 19.17 -13.89 -19.88
N ARG A 233 17.97 -13.76 -19.30
CA ARG A 233 17.15 -12.56 -19.50
C ARG A 233 17.76 -11.51 -18.59
N GLY A 234 18.63 -10.70 -19.18
CA GLY A 234 19.17 -9.52 -18.53
C GLY A 234 18.04 -8.71 -17.89
N SER A 235 18.33 -8.17 -16.72
CA SER A 235 17.52 -7.22 -15.95
C SER A 235 17.04 -6.00 -16.75
N ASP A 236 17.54 -5.82 -17.97
CA ASP A 236 17.30 -4.67 -18.83
C ASP A 236 15.89 -4.64 -19.44
N GLY A 237 15.11 -5.73 -19.37
CA GLY A 237 13.75 -5.80 -19.94
C GLY A 237 12.63 -5.93 -18.92
N LEU A 238 12.91 -5.88 -17.61
CA LEU A 238 11.89 -6.10 -16.57
C LEU A 238 11.06 -4.84 -16.25
N LEU A 239 11.46 -3.68 -16.76
CA LEU A 239 10.82 -2.38 -16.52
C LEU A 239 10.30 -1.71 -17.80
N ASP A 240 10.39 -2.38 -18.95
CA ASP A 240 9.94 -1.82 -20.23
C ASP A 240 8.41 -1.67 -20.28
N ASP A 241 7.68 -2.47 -19.49
CA ASP A 241 6.24 -2.36 -19.32
C ASP A 241 5.94 -1.85 -17.91
N ALA A 242 5.18 -0.74 -17.81
CA ALA A 242 4.72 -0.15 -16.55
C ALA A 242 3.62 -0.97 -15.87
N ASP A 243 3.74 -2.30 -15.83
CA ASP A 243 2.79 -3.18 -15.16
C ASP A 243 2.75 -2.83 -13.67
N PRO A 244 1.62 -2.29 -13.15
CA PRO A 244 1.54 -1.85 -11.77
C PRO A 244 1.69 -2.98 -10.76
N VAL A 245 1.35 -4.22 -11.13
CA VAL A 245 1.52 -5.41 -10.28
C VAL A 245 3.00 -5.77 -10.18
N ALA A 246 3.72 -5.71 -11.30
CA ALA A 246 5.16 -5.90 -11.34
C ALA A 246 5.88 -4.83 -10.50
N ILE A 247 5.49 -3.56 -10.62
CA ILE A 247 6.04 -2.45 -9.81
C ILE A 247 5.81 -2.70 -8.31
N ALA A 248 4.58 -3.05 -7.90
CA ALA A 248 4.29 -3.32 -6.49
C ALA A 248 5.11 -4.51 -5.95
N THR A 249 5.26 -5.57 -6.75
CA THR A 249 6.07 -6.75 -6.41
C THR A 249 7.55 -6.38 -6.28
N LEU A 250 8.05 -5.56 -7.20
CA LEU A 250 9.42 -5.05 -7.20
C LEU A 250 9.71 -4.23 -5.94
N LEU A 251 8.85 -3.26 -5.62
CA LEU A 251 8.99 -2.43 -4.42
C LEU A 251 8.94 -3.25 -3.13
N THR A 252 8.06 -4.26 -3.07
CA THR A 252 8.01 -5.21 -1.94
C THR A 252 9.32 -5.97 -1.81
N THR A 253 9.90 -6.40 -2.93
CA THR A 253 11.18 -7.12 -2.96
C THR A 253 12.32 -6.22 -2.49
N VAL A 254 12.43 -5.01 -3.05
CA VAL A 254 13.44 -4.02 -2.64
C VAL A 254 13.31 -3.73 -1.14
N ALA A 255 12.12 -3.42 -0.64
CA ALA A 255 11.91 -3.14 0.78
C ALA A 255 12.30 -4.32 1.69
N THR A 256 11.98 -5.56 1.29
CA THR A 256 12.32 -6.76 2.08
C THR A 256 13.83 -6.98 2.15
N GLU A 257 14.54 -6.74 1.05
CA GLU A 257 16.00 -6.86 0.97
C GLU A 257 16.71 -5.71 1.73
N SER A 258 16.20 -4.49 1.58
CA SER A 258 16.77 -3.28 2.16
C SER A 258 16.56 -3.14 3.67
N PHE A 259 15.47 -3.71 4.20
CA PHE A 259 15.09 -3.57 5.61
C PHE A 259 14.96 -4.95 6.29
N PRO A 260 16.08 -5.67 6.50
CA PRO A 260 16.04 -7.00 7.10
C PRO A 260 15.45 -6.94 8.51
N GLY A 261 14.43 -7.77 8.75
CA GLY A 261 13.70 -7.80 10.02
C GLY A 261 12.47 -6.88 10.07
N GLY A 262 12.19 -6.14 8.99
CA GLY A 262 10.89 -5.52 8.77
C GLY A 262 9.77 -6.56 8.64
N GLY A 263 8.56 -6.15 9.02
CA GLY A 263 7.34 -6.90 8.77
C GLY A 263 7.01 -6.97 7.28
N ALA A 264 5.84 -7.54 6.96
CA ALA A 264 5.36 -7.60 5.58
C ALA A 264 5.21 -6.18 5.01
N PRO A 265 5.89 -5.85 3.89
CA PRO A 265 5.76 -4.52 3.29
C PRO A 265 4.34 -4.28 2.76
N SER A 266 3.87 -3.04 2.88
CA SER A 266 2.62 -2.55 2.28
C SER A 266 2.93 -1.54 1.19
N VAL A 267 2.34 -1.70 0.00
CA VAL A 267 2.54 -0.80 -1.15
C VAL A 267 1.27 0.00 -1.44
N SER A 268 1.40 1.32 -1.42
CA SER A 268 0.38 2.29 -1.84
C SER A 268 0.82 3.03 -3.09
N ALA A 269 -0.14 3.47 -3.90
CA ALA A 269 0.11 4.24 -5.12
C ALA A 269 -0.87 5.42 -5.19
N GLN A 270 -0.43 6.54 -5.75
CA GLN A 270 -1.23 7.76 -5.91
C GLN A 270 -0.96 8.40 -7.28
N SER A 271 -1.92 9.17 -7.78
CA SER A 271 -1.74 10.03 -8.96
C SER A 271 -1.56 11.48 -8.52
N TRP A 272 -0.70 12.25 -9.18
CA TRP A 272 -0.57 13.70 -8.94
C TRP A 272 -1.80 14.47 -9.41
N SER A 273 -2.65 13.86 -10.25
CA SER A 273 -3.73 14.55 -10.94
C SER A 273 -4.82 14.98 -9.97
N VAL A 274 -5.34 16.19 -10.14
CA VAL A 274 -6.49 16.68 -9.34
C VAL A 274 -7.84 16.33 -9.96
N ALA A 275 -7.88 15.35 -10.87
CA ALA A 275 -9.14 14.82 -11.37
C ALA A 275 -10.03 14.39 -10.18
N PRO A 276 -11.36 14.61 -10.21
CA PRO A 276 -12.21 14.39 -9.04
C PRO A 276 -12.17 12.97 -8.49
N ASP A 277 -11.90 12.00 -9.34
CA ASP A 277 -11.73 10.59 -9.04
C ASP A 277 -10.33 10.23 -8.51
N ASN A 278 -9.37 11.16 -8.47
CA ASN A 278 -8.03 10.99 -7.89
C ASN A 278 -7.88 11.66 -6.52
N LEU A 279 -8.92 12.34 -6.03
CA LEU A 279 -8.90 13.03 -4.75
C LEU A 279 -9.85 12.39 -3.73
N GLU A 280 -9.42 12.40 -2.48
CA GLU A 280 -10.25 12.13 -1.31
C GLU A 280 -10.04 13.25 -0.29
N SER A 281 -11.11 13.99 0.00
CA SER A 281 -11.06 15.14 0.92
C SER A 281 -10.00 16.20 0.57
N GLY A 282 -9.81 16.48 -0.73
CA GLY A 282 -8.83 17.47 -1.21
C GLY A 282 -7.37 16.97 -1.28
N PHE A 283 -7.11 15.70 -0.99
CA PHE A 283 -5.77 15.09 -1.08
C PHE A 283 -5.74 14.00 -2.14
N PRO A 284 -4.59 13.71 -2.78
CA PRO A 284 -4.44 12.53 -3.62
C PRO A 284 -4.84 11.28 -2.84
N ARG A 285 -5.80 10.52 -3.35
CA ARG A 285 -6.23 9.28 -2.70
C ARG A 285 -5.29 8.13 -3.08
N GLU A 286 -5.38 7.05 -2.31
CA GLU A 286 -4.76 5.80 -2.71
C GLU A 286 -5.53 5.18 -3.89
N LEU A 287 -4.78 4.78 -4.92
CA LEU A 287 -5.30 4.10 -6.11
C LEU A 287 -5.54 2.61 -5.79
N ALA A 288 -6.72 2.11 -6.14
CA ALA A 288 -7.00 0.68 -6.11
C ALA A 288 -6.10 -0.04 -7.13
N VAL A 289 -5.84 -1.34 -6.94
CA VAL A 289 -4.90 -2.11 -7.78
C VAL A 289 -5.15 -1.94 -9.28
N GLY A 290 -6.42 -1.96 -9.72
CA GLY A 290 -6.80 -1.79 -11.13
C GLY A 290 -6.77 -0.35 -11.66
N GLU A 291 -6.41 0.63 -10.85
CA GLU A 291 -6.27 2.04 -11.22
C GLU A 291 -4.80 2.49 -11.22
N ARG A 292 -3.87 1.61 -10.85
CA ARG A 292 -2.46 1.95 -10.66
C ARG A 292 -1.69 2.18 -11.96
N ASP A 293 -2.31 1.96 -13.11
CA ASP A 293 -1.77 2.40 -14.41
C ASP A 293 -1.59 3.94 -14.45
N ASP A 294 -2.38 4.69 -13.66
CA ASP A 294 -2.29 6.15 -13.53
C ASP A 294 -1.39 6.60 -12.37
N ALA A 295 -0.67 5.68 -11.72
CA ALA A 295 0.17 5.98 -10.57
C ALA A 295 1.41 6.76 -10.96
N THR A 296 1.62 7.89 -10.29
CA THR A 296 2.82 8.73 -10.45
C THR A 296 3.64 8.81 -9.19
N SER A 297 3.09 8.37 -8.06
CA SER A 297 3.79 8.21 -6.80
C SER A 297 3.52 6.81 -6.26
N TRP A 298 4.59 6.14 -5.88
CA TRP A 298 4.58 4.81 -5.29
C TRP A 298 5.27 4.88 -3.94
N THR A 299 4.69 4.27 -2.92
CA THR A 299 5.31 4.18 -1.60
C THR A 299 5.20 2.76 -1.09
N VAL A 300 6.32 2.18 -0.68
CA VAL A 300 6.37 0.94 0.08
C VAL A 300 6.82 1.23 1.50
N ARG A 301 6.08 0.66 2.45
CA ARG A 301 6.29 0.81 3.89
C ARG A 301 6.49 -0.55 4.52
N THR A 302 7.45 -0.67 5.43
CA THR A 302 7.56 -1.83 6.34
C THR A 302 7.82 -1.36 7.76
N GLU A 303 7.33 -2.11 8.73
CA GLU A 303 7.43 -1.78 10.16
C GLU A 303 8.37 -2.75 10.86
N ALA A 304 9.26 -2.25 11.72
CA ALA A 304 10.07 -3.10 12.60
C ALA A 304 10.11 -2.52 14.02
N THR A 305 9.58 -3.29 14.98
CA THR A 305 9.51 -2.92 16.41
C THR A 305 8.74 -1.62 16.66
N ASN A 306 9.40 -0.47 16.55
CA ASN A 306 8.89 0.88 16.80
C ASN A 306 9.34 1.86 15.71
N ARG A 307 9.55 1.33 14.51
CA ARG A 307 10.04 2.08 13.35
C ARG A 307 9.20 1.75 12.14
N THR A 308 9.08 2.77 11.31
CA THR A 308 8.54 2.67 9.97
C THR A 308 9.67 2.98 8.99
N PHE A 309 9.99 2.04 8.10
CA PHE A 309 10.87 2.25 6.96
C PHE A 309 10.03 2.50 5.72
N THR A 310 10.45 3.45 4.89
CA THR A 310 9.70 3.87 3.70
C THR A 310 10.65 4.02 2.52
N ILE A 311 10.20 3.55 1.35
CA ILE A 311 10.76 3.92 0.05
C ILE A 311 9.62 4.55 -0.74
N SER A 312 9.82 5.77 -1.21
CA SER A 312 8.89 6.50 -2.07
C SER A 312 9.56 6.80 -3.41
N VAL A 313 8.85 6.50 -4.50
CA VAL A 313 9.28 6.81 -5.86
C VAL A 313 8.21 7.69 -6.50
N GLU A 314 8.58 8.91 -6.86
CA GLU A 314 7.62 9.93 -7.33
C GLU A 314 8.10 10.60 -8.62
N HIS A 315 7.24 10.61 -9.63
CA HIS A 315 7.48 11.39 -10.83
C HIS A 315 7.01 12.83 -10.62
N GLU A 316 7.84 13.79 -11.02
CA GLU A 316 7.51 15.20 -10.99
C GLU A 316 6.59 15.59 -12.16
N PRO A 317 5.42 16.21 -11.91
CA PRO A 317 4.56 16.74 -12.96
C PRO A 317 5.16 18.03 -13.55
N SER A 318 4.95 18.24 -14.85
CA SER A 318 5.54 19.37 -15.58
C SER A 318 5.04 20.75 -15.16
N ASP A 319 3.97 20.83 -14.36
CA ASP A 319 3.44 22.07 -13.79
C ASP A 319 3.81 22.28 -12.32
N ALA A 320 4.59 21.41 -11.69
CA ALA A 320 4.91 21.49 -10.26
C ALA A 320 5.67 22.77 -9.86
N GLY A 321 6.32 23.43 -10.81
CA GLY A 321 7.10 24.63 -10.57
C GLY A 321 8.28 24.36 -9.65
N LYS A 322 8.31 24.98 -8.46
CA LYS A 322 9.40 24.84 -7.48
C LYS A 322 9.11 23.84 -6.37
N PHE A 323 7.99 23.11 -6.43
CA PHE A 323 7.61 22.19 -5.37
C PHE A 323 8.68 21.11 -5.13
N PHE A 324 9.35 20.68 -6.20
CA PHE A 324 10.41 19.67 -6.18
C PHE A 324 11.83 20.29 -6.26
N ASP A 325 11.97 21.61 -6.07
CA ASP A 325 13.29 22.25 -5.99
C ASP A 325 13.95 21.89 -4.64
N TRP A 326 14.73 20.81 -4.63
CA TRP A 326 15.50 20.41 -3.44
C TRP A 326 16.70 21.33 -3.22
N SER A 327 16.82 21.84 -2.01
CA SER A 327 18.00 22.57 -1.54
C SER A 327 18.05 22.49 -0.03
N CYS A 328 19.23 22.26 0.56
CA CYS A 328 19.35 22.31 2.02
C CYS A 328 19.02 23.68 2.62
N ASP A 329 19.07 24.76 1.82
CA ASP A 329 18.69 26.11 2.26
C ASP A 329 17.18 26.24 2.57
N SER A 330 16.33 25.36 2.03
CA SER A 330 14.90 25.36 2.33
C SER A 330 14.55 24.66 3.65
N PHE A 331 15.50 23.89 4.22
CA PHE A 331 15.32 23.14 5.47
C PHE A 331 15.70 23.99 6.69
N THR A 332 14.86 24.97 7.01
CA THR A 332 15.04 25.83 8.20
C THR A 332 14.22 25.32 9.38
N SER A 333 14.85 25.19 10.54
CA SER A 333 14.15 24.83 11.78
C SER A 333 13.17 25.93 12.19
N GLY A 334 11.99 25.55 12.69
CA GLY A 334 10.97 26.45 13.22
C GLY A 334 10.87 26.41 14.75
N ASP A 335 9.92 27.16 15.31
CA ASP A 335 9.67 27.14 16.76
C ASP A 335 9.18 25.77 17.25
N ASP A 336 8.42 25.07 16.42
CA ASP A 336 7.76 23.81 16.76
C ASP A 336 8.39 22.58 16.10
N PHE A 337 9.44 22.72 15.30
CA PHE A 337 10.08 21.60 14.61
C PHE A 337 11.58 21.84 14.38
N GLU A 338 12.38 20.77 14.48
CA GLU A 338 13.83 20.79 14.25
C GLU A 338 14.12 20.12 12.90
N THR A 339 14.91 20.77 12.05
CA THR A 339 15.40 20.20 10.78
C THR A 339 16.90 20.38 10.61
N GLU A 340 17.53 19.44 9.93
CA GLU A 340 18.90 19.57 9.42
C GLU A 340 18.98 18.90 8.05
N CYS A 341 19.79 19.45 7.14
CA CYS A 341 20.00 18.89 5.81
C CYS A 341 21.48 18.90 5.47
N ASN A 342 21.96 17.82 4.87
CA ASN A 342 23.30 17.69 4.31
C ASN A 342 23.21 17.30 2.84
N GLU A 343 24.02 17.93 2.00
CA GLU A 343 24.16 17.51 0.61
C GLU A 343 25.06 16.26 0.52
N LEU A 344 24.59 15.29 -0.24
CA LEU A 344 25.28 14.06 -0.59
C LEU A 344 25.51 14.05 -2.11
N THR A 345 26.35 13.13 -2.57
CA THR A 345 26.56 12.88 -3.99
C THR A 345 26.35 11.40 -4.25
N THR A 346 25.45 11.12 -5.19
CA THR A 346 25.21 9.77 -5.71
C THR A 346 26.47 9.25 -6.44
N SER A 347 26.59 7.94 -6.58
CA SER A 347 27.59 7.23 -7.38
C SER A 347 27.65 7.68 -8.84
N ASP A 348 26.54 8.17 -9.40
CA ASP A 348 26.46 8.72 -10.76
C ASP A 348 26.77 10.23 -10.85
N GLY A 349 27.03 10.88 -9.71
CA GLY A 349 27.40 12.29 -9.62
C GLY A 349 26.23 13.27 -9.50
N ARG A 350 24.97 12.81 -9.46
CA ARG A 350 23.81 13.65 -9.12
C ARG A 350 23.84 14.06 -7.64
N ALA A 351 23.24 15.20 -7.36
CA ALA A 351 22.99 15.66 -5.99
C ALA A 351 21.98 14.73 -5.30
N ALA A 352 22.21 14.47 -4.02
CA ALA A 352 21.25 13.84 -3.12
C ALA A 352 21.22 14.65 -1.82
N PHE A 353 20.16 14.50 -1.04
CA PHE A 353 19.94 15.29 0.17
C PHE A 353 19.62 14.37 1.32
N GLU A 354 20.50 14.31 2.32
CA GLU A 354 20.16 13.77 3.62
C GLU A 354 19.40 14.83 4.39
N TYR A 355 18.24 14.49 4.96
CA TYR A 355 17.55 15.40 5.86
C TYR A 355 16.99 14.69 7.08
N TRP A 356 17.00 15.44 8.17
CA TRP A 356 16.53 15.07 9.49
C TRP A 356 15.35 15.96 9.82
N TYR A 357 14.27 15.37 10.31
CA TYR A 357 13.07 16.10 10.68
C TYR A 357 12.55 15.61 12.03
N ARG A 358 12.22 16.54 12.92
CA ARG A 358 11.54 16.24 14.17
C ARG A 358 10.42 17.24 14.39
N TYR A 359 9.20 16.75 14.58
CA TYR A 359 8.05 17.54 14.94
C TYR A 359 7.38 16.99 16.21
N PRO A 360 7.72 17.55 17.40
CA PRO A 360 7.12 17.15 18.66
C PRO A 360 5.59 17.26 18.70
N GLY A 361 4.99 18.22 17.98
CA GLY A 361 3.54 18.41 17.94
C GLY A 361 2.79 17.28 17.22
N ALA A 362 3.49 16.52 16.37
CA ALA A 362 2.94 15.38 15.64
C ALA A 362 3.52 14.04 16.09
N ASP A 363 4.39 14.03 17.11
CA ASP A 363 5.15 12.85 17.54
C ASP A 363 5.87 12.16 16.35
N ILE A 364 6.58 12.96 15.54
CA ILE A 364 7.33 12.46 14.37
C ILE A 364 8.82 12.79 14.53
N ALA A 365 9.67 11.79 14.30
CA ALA A 365 11.11 11.97 14.04
C ALA A 365 11.53 11.08 12.88
N SER A 366 12.11 11.64 11.81
CA SER A 366 12.51 10.92 10.61
C SER A 366 13.89 11.31 10.07
N HIS A 367 14.58 10.31 9.53
CA HIS A 367 15.87 10.41 8.86
C HIS A 367 15.69 9.87 7.45
N ASN A 368 15.97 10.71 6.45
CA ASN A 368 15.67 10.40 5.06
C ASN A 368 16.83 10.81 4.16
N VAL A 369 16.93 10.13 3.02
CA VAL A 369 17.76 10.52 1.88
C VAL A 369 16.85 10.64 0.66
N ALA A 370 16.95 11.76 -0.04
CA ALA A 370 16.23 12.02 -1.28
C ALA A 370 17.20 12.21 -2.45
N ILE A 371 16.93 11.52 -3.57
CA ILE A 371 17.51 11.79 -4.88
C ILE A 371 16.42 12.50 -5.69
N PRO A 372 16.60 13.78 -6.08
CA PRO A 372 15.60 14.49 -6.87
C PRO A 372 15.32 13.86 -8.23
N SER A 373 14.14 14.15 -8.76
CA SER A 373 13.74 13.83 -10.13
C SER A 373 14.62 14.51 -11.17
N ASP A 374 14.67 13.93 -12.37
CA ASP A 374 15.17 14.58 -13.59
C ASP A 374 14.06 14.46 -14.63
N ILE A 375 13.20 15.48 -14.70
CA ILE A 375 11.98 15.47 -15.52
C ILE A 375 12.28 15.29 -17.01
N ASP A 376 13.40 15.84 -17.49
CA ASP A 376 13.84 15.80 -18.88
C ASP A 376 14.30 14.39 -19.28
N LYS A 377 14.87 13.63 -18.34
CA LYS A 377 15.25 12.23 -18.52
C LYS A 377 14.16 11.24 -18.12
N GLY A 378 13.03 11.71 -17.59
CA GLY A 378 11.97 10.87 -17.07
C GLY A 378 12.34 10.11 -15.79
N ILE A 379 13.41 10.50 -15.11
CA ILE A 379 13.89 9.86 -13.88
C ILE A 379 13.02 10.32 -12.71
N PRO A 380 12.39 9.41 -11.94
CA PRO A 380 11.62 9.79 -10.76
C PRO A 380 12.56 10.26 -9.63
N GLN A 381 11.97 11.03 -8.72
CA GLN A 381 12.53 11.22 -7.39
C GLN A 381 12.45 9.90 -6.62
N VAL A 382 13.49 9.62 -5.84
CA VAL A 382 13.50 8.49 -4.89
C VAL A 382 13.81 9.00 -3.50
N ILE A 383 12.94 8.72 -2.53
CA ILE A 383 13.13 9.04 -1.12
C ILE A 383 13.15 7.74 -0.32
N VAL A 384 14.19 7.55 0.47
CA VAL A 384 14.31 6.41 1.38
C VAL A 384 14.49 6.95 2.79
N GLY A 385 13.72 6.43 3.74
CA GLY A 385 13.79 6.94 5.10
C GLY A 385 13.37 5.95 6.17
N GLU A 386 13.80 6.25 7.38
CA GLU A 386 13.29 5.64 8.59
C GLU A 386 12.61 6.69 9.47
N ARG A 387 11.52 6.29 10.11
CA ARG A 387 10.77 7.08 11.07
C ARG A 387 10.70 6.32 12.39
N LEU A 388 10.96 7.00 13.49
CA LEU A 388 10.58 6.50 14.82
C LEU A 388 9.11 6.79 15.05
N ASP A 389 8.36 5.74 15.37
CA ASP A 389 6.98 5.85 15.81
C ASP A 389 6.97 6.13 17.32
N ASP A 390 6.15 7.09 17.75
CA ASP A 390 6.02 7.55 19.14
C ASP A 390 7.37 7.96 19.80
N PRO A 391 8.15 8.89 19.19
CA PRO A 391 9.39 9.37 19.78
C PRO A 391 9.10 10.01 21.14
N ALA A 392 9.99 9.80 22.11
CA ALA A 392 9.83 10.43 23.42
C ALA A 392 9.70 11.96 23.26
N ALA A 393 8.73 12.58 23.94
CA ALA A 393 8.45 14.03 23.78
C ALA A 393 9.67 14.95 23.97
N ARG A 394 10.71 14.50 24.69
CA ARG A 394 11.97 15.25 24.93
C ARG A 394 13.14 14.81 24.04
N LEU A 395 12.94 13.93 23.07
CA LEU A 395 13.95 13.37 22.19
C LEU A 395 14.56 14.43 21.26
N THR A 396 15.71 15.01 21.57
CA THR A 396 16.35 15.99 20.66
C THR A 396 16.78 15.35 19.34
N LEU A 397 16.98 16.14 18.28
CA LEU A 397 17.50 15.62 17.01
C LEU A 397 18.84 14.88 17.19
N ALA A 398 19.71 15.37 18.07
CA ALA A 398 20.98 14.71 18.40
C ALA A 398 20.77 13.33 19.08
N GLN A 399 19.75 13.18 19.94
CA GLN A 399 19.41 11.90 20.54
C GLN A 399 18.77 10.96 19.52
N PHE A 400 17.96 11.49 18.62
CA PHE A 400 17.37 10.72 17.53
C PHE A 400 18.46 10.14 16.61
N ARG A 401 19.51 10.91 16.27
CA ARG A 401 20.68 10.42 15.53
C ARG A 401 21.39 9.24 16.17
N SER A 402 21.42 9.15 17.50
CA SER A 402 21.99 7.97 18.17
C SER A 402 21.07 6.76 18.18
N GLN A 403 19.81 6.93 17.74
CA GLN A 403 18.81 5.89 17.71
C GLN A 403 18.53 5.38 16.31
N VAL A 404 18.88 6.06 15.21
CA VAL A 404 18.65 5.55 13.85
C VAL A 404 19.25 4.17 13.64
N ALA A 405 18.53 3.32 12.91
CA ALA A 405 18.98 1.98 12.54
C ALA A 405 19.86 2.01 11.29
N MET A 406 19.73 3.06 10.46
CA MET A 406 20.37 3.20 9.17
C MET A 406 21.22 4.46 9.12
N SER A 407 22.40 4.32 8.54
CA SER A 407 23.24 5.48 8.21
C SER A 407 22.79 6.15 6.91
N ALA A 408 23.19 7.41 6.72
CA ALA A 408 22.93 8.13 5.46
C ALA A 408 23.42 7.37 4.22
N ASN A 409 24.58 6.71 4.32
CA ASN A 409 25.13 5.94 3.21
C ASN A 409 24.29 4.71 2.87
N GLN A 410 23.70 4.04 3.86
CA GLN A 410 22.81 2.90 3.61
C GLN A 410 21.50 3.35 2.98
N LEU A 411 20.92 4.46 3.45
CA LEU A 411 19.72 5.05 2.83
C LEU A 411 20.01 5.49 1.38
N LEU A 412 21.18 6.09 1.13
CA LEU A 412 21.61 6.47 -0.21
C LEU A 412 21.79 5.25 -1.11
N GLU A 413 22.46 4.19 -0.65
CA GLU A 413 22.65 2.95 -1.42
C GLU A 413 21.31 2.34 -1.86
N ILE A 414 20.29 2.37 -0.99
CA ILE A 414 18.94 1.91 -1.33
C ILE A 414 18.29 2.86 -2.33
N ALA A 415 18.41 4.18 -2.14
CA ALA A 415 17.83 5.17 -3.05
C ALA A 415 18.44 5.09 -4.47
N GLU A 416 19.68 4.63 -4.58
CA GLU A 416 20.40 4.40 -5.83
C GLU A 416 20.08 3.05 -6.50
N ASP A 417 19.24 2.20 -5.89
CA ASP A 417 18.84 0.93 -6.49
C ASP A 417 18.18 1.19 -7.85
N ARG A 418 18.78 0.63 -8.91
CA ARG A 418 18.31 0.82 -10.29
C ARG A 418 16.89 0.32 -10.51
N ARG A 419 16.42 -0.61 -9.67
CA ARG A 419 15.03 -1.10 -9.69
C ARG A 419 14.02 -0.01 -9.32
N LEU A 420 14.44 1.04 -8.63
CA LEU A 420 13.60 2.19 -8.26
C LEU A 420 13.48 3.23 -9.37
N GLN A 421 14.14 3.04 -10.51
CA GLN A 421 13.98 3.86 -11.72
C GLN A 421 12.70 3.46 -12.46
N LEU A 422 11.56 3.62 -11.80
CA LEU A 422 10.25 3.22 -12.33
C LEU A 422 9.91 4.01 -13.61
N PRO A 423 9.26 3.39 -14.60
CA PRO A 423 8.82 4.08 -15.79
C PRO A 423 7.68 5.05 -15.46
N ARG A 424 7.64 6.20 -16.14
CA ARG A 424 6.50 7.12 -16.05
C ARG A 424 5.27 6.47 -16.69
N PRO A 425 4.07 6.62 -16.11
CA PRO A 425 2.84 6.12 -16.73
C PRO A 425 2.59 6.72 -18.12
N ASP A 426 2.12 5.86 -19.04
CA ASP A 426 1.71 6.20 -20.40
C ASP A 426 0.30 5.62 -20.69
N PRO A 427 -0.74 6.46 -20.86
CA PRO A 427 -0.68 7.91 -20.92
C PRO A 427 -0.36 8.58 -19.57
N THR A 428 0.33 9.71 -19.64
CA THR A 428 0.64 10.52 -18.45
C THR A 428 -0.64 11.13 -17.85
N PRO A 429 -0.85 11.04 -16.52
CA PRO A 429 -2.06 11.57 -15.88
C PRO A 429 -2.27 13.07 -16.10
N PRO A 430 -3.54 13.53 -16.22
CA PRO A 430 -3.84 14.88 -16.66
C PRO A 430 -3.48 15.94 -15.60
N LEU A 431 -3.12 17.11 -16.10
CA LEU A 431 -2.88 18.33 -15.31
C LEU A 431 -4.19 19.09 -15.03
N PRO A 432 -4.28 19.91 -13.96
CA PRO A 432 -3.18 20.31 -13.08
C PRO A 432 -2.79 19.25 -12.06
N SER A 433 -1.55 19.32 -11.57
CA SER A 433 -1.11 18.52 -10.44
C SER A 433 -1.55 19.11 -9.10
N HIS A 434 -1.64 18.25 -8.08
CA HIS A 434 -1.94 18.64 -6.70
C HIS A 434 -0.90 19.64 -6.17
N ALA A 435 0.39 19.39 -6.44
CA ALA A 435 1.50 20.28 -6.10
C ALA A 435 1.34 21.69 -6.70
N TYR A 436 0.98 21.79 -7.99
CA TYR A 436 0.72 23.06 -8.66
C TYR A 436 -0.43 23.84 -7.98
N CYS A 437 -1.49 23.13 -7.61
CA CYS A 437 -2.65 23.70 -6.94
C CYS A 437 -2.34 24.21 -5.52
N LEU A 438 -1.41 23.59 -4.80
CA LEU A 438 -0.99 24.02 -3.47
C LEU A 438 -0.07 25.25 -3.49
N GLN A 439 0.88 25.33 -4.43
CA GLN A 439 1.91 26.39 -4.38
C GLN A 439 1.57 27.66 -5.17
N THR A 440 0.65 27.59 -6.12
CA THR A 440 0.39 28.74 -7.00
C THR A 440 -0.53 29.74 -6.33
N THR A 441 -0.04 30.97 -6.12
CA THR A 441 -0.82 32.09 -5.59
C THR A 441 -0.89 33.24 -6.62
N PRO A 442 -2.09 33.68 -7.07
CA PRO A 442 -3.42 33.19 -6.65
C PRO A 442 -3.71 31.78 -7.18
N ARG A 443 -4.53 31.04 -6.44
CA ARG A 443 -4.94 29.67 -6.78
C ARG A 443 -5.51 29.60 -8.21
N PRO A 444 -5.01 28.69 -9.08
CA PRO A 444 -5.52 28.52 -10.42
C PRO A 444 -7.01 28.14 -10.44
N ARG A 445 -7.76 28.63 -11.43
CA ARG A 445 -9.22 28.41 -11.54
C ARG A 445 -9.63 26.97 -11.82
N ASN A 446 -8.70 26.15 -12.31
CA ASN A 446 -8.88 24.74 -12.62
C ASN A 446 -8.51 23.81 -11.45
N CYS A 447 -8.07 24.36 -10.32
CA CYS A 447 -7.87 23.58 -9.10
C CYS A 447 -9.21 23.43 -8.35
N PRO A 448 -9.58 22.22 -7.92
CA PRO A 448 -10.72 22.00 -7.02
C PRO A 448 -10.63 22.92 -5.79
N ASP A 449 -11.75 23.43 -5.27
CA ASP A 449 -11.75 24.38 -4.14
C ASP A 449 -11.35 23.74 -2.80
N ASP A 450 -11.45 22.42 -2.69
CA ASP A 450 -11.26 21.63 -1.48
C ASP A 450 -9.81 21.16 -1.26
N ILE A 451 -8.89 21.34 -2.21
CA ILE A 451 -7.45 21.10 -1.94
C ILE A 451 -6.97 22.13 -0.89
N THR A 452 -6.33 21.66 0.17
CA THR A 452 -5.86 22.52 1.30
C THR A 452 -4.42 22.26 1.66
#